data_AF-G2KWW5-F1
#
_entry.id   AF-G2KWW5-F1
#
_cell.length_a   1.000
_cell.length_b   1.000
_cell.length_c   1.000
_cell.angle_alpha   90.00
_cell.angle_beta   90.00
_cell.angle_gamma   90.00
#
_symmetry.space_group_name_H-M   'P 1'
#
loop_
_entity.id
_entity.type
_entity.pdbx_description
1 polymer ?
#
loop_
_entity_poly.entity_id
_entity_poly.type
_entity_poly.pdbx_seq_one_letter_code
_entity_poly.pdbx_strand_id
1 'polypeptide(L)'
;MSLTNNPNREKKSTLIDRGNNITPQNSVNMNEVLLNDKDNKTIDSVTFYANVRINNHIKNKLQALSILGLANSQKDAIETAVNYYIDSLPPETIRKFKTQTEVLEERDKKTK
;
A
#
# COMPACT_ATOMS: atom_id res chain seq x y z
N MET A 1 -22.95 -26.08 60.02
CA MET A 1 -23.99 -26.71 59.17
C MET A 1 -23.75 -26.23 57.74
N SER A 2 -23.61 -27.15 56.79
CA SER A 2 -23.37 -26.82 55.36
C SER A 2 -24.65 -27.02 54.56
N LEU A 3 -25.05 -26.02 53.79
CA LEU A 3 -26.21 -26.06 52.88
C LEU A 3 -25.80 -26.78 51.58
N THR A 4 -25.76 -28.12 51.59
CA THR A 4 -25.29 -28.90 50.44
C THR A 4 -26.37 -29.35 49.46
N ASN A 5 -27.65 -29.08 49.73
CA ASN A 5 -28.73 -29.56 48.85
C ASN A 5 -29.30 -28.42 48.00
N ASN A 6 -28.72 -28.22 46.81
CA ASN A 6 -29.37 -27.48 45.73
C ASN A 6 -30.15 -28.46 44.82
N PRO A 7 -31.50 -28.50 44.90
CA PRO A 7 -32.33 -29.43 44.14
C PRO A 7 -32.33 -29.15 42.62
N ASN A 8 -31.76 -28.02 42.17
CA ASN A 8 -31.67 -27.67 40.75
C ASN A 8 -30.42 -28.24 40.06
N ARG A 9 -29.50 -28.87 40.82
CA ARG A 9 -28.27 -29.47 40.26
C ARG A 9 -28.54 -30.78 39.50
N GLU A 10 -29.61 -31.49 39.87
CA GLU A 10 -30.00 -32.76 39.24
C GLU A 10 -30.87 -32.57 37.99
N LYS A 11 -31.42 -31.38 37.75
CA LYS A 11 -32.18 -31.04 36.54
C LYS A 11 -31.29 -30.63 35.35
N LYS A 12 -30.14 -31.30 35.17
CA LYS A 12 -29.35 -31.18 33.93
C LYS A 12 -29.92 -32.01 32.77
N SER A 13 -30.89 -32.88 33.04
CA SER A 13 -31.39 -33.88 32.09
C SER A 13 -32.50 -33.40 31.16
N THR A 14 -33.00 -32.18 31.29
CA THR A 14 -33.96 -31.61 30.31
C THR A 14 -33.27 -30.56 29.44
N LEU A 15 -32.18 -30.95 28.78
CA LEU A 15 -31.72 -30.19 27.61
C LEU A 15 -32.74 -30.45 26.49
N ILE A 16 -33.46 -29.40 26.08
CA ILE A 16 -34.36 -29.45 24.93
C ILE A 16 -33.54 -29.92 23.72
N ASP A 17 -34.05 -30.91 22.97
CA ASP A 17 -33.39 -31.40 21.77
C ASP A 17 -33.29 -30.26 20.74
N ARG A 18 -32.06 -29.87 20.41
CA ARG A 18 -31.76 -28.75 19.50
C ARG A 18 -31.63 -29.20 18.04
N GLY A 19 -31.93 -30.48 17.75
CA GLY A 19 -31.76 -31.07 16.44
C GLY A 19 -30.28 -31.30 16.10
N ASN A 20 -30.03 -31.67 14.84
CA ASN A 20 -28.69 -32.05 14.39
C ASN A 20 -27.72 -30.86 14.42
N ASN A 21 -26.55 -31.07 15.00
CA ASN A 21 -25.48 -30.08 15.02
C ASN A 21 -24.94 -29.87 13.59
N ILE A 22 -25.28 -28.72 12.98
CA ILE A 22 -24.84 -28.37 11.63
C ILE A 22 -23.45 -27.76 11.73
N THR A 23 -22.42 -28.57 11.47
CA THR A 23 -21.07 -28.06 11.29
C THR A 23 -20.85 -27.71 9.81
N PRO A 24 -20.17 -26.59 9.50
CA PRO A 24 -19.86 -26.25 8.12
C PRO A 24 -18.97 -27.33 7.49
N GLN A 25 -19.32 -27.79 6.29
CA GLN A 25 -18.53 -28.80 5.56
C GLN A 25 -17.17 -28.25 5.11
N ASN A 26 -17.10 -26.95 4.81
CA ASN A 26 -15.87 -26.26 4.45
C ASN A 26 -15.59 -25.15 5.48
N SER A 27 -14.58 -25.36 6.30
CA SER A 27 -14.00 -24.33 7.17
C SER A 27 -12.70 -23.82 6.56
N VAL A 28 -12.61 -22.52 6.29
CA VAL A 28 -11.37 -21.91 5.79
C VAL A 28 -10.39 -21.80 6.96
N ASN A 29 -9.16 -22.32 6.80
CA ASN A 29 -8.13 -22.20 7.82
C ASN A 29 -7.33 -20.90 7.61
N MET A 30 -7.00 -20.17 8.68
CA MET A 30 -6.16 -18.96 8.60
C MET A 30 -4.80 -19.23 7.93
N ASN A 31 -4.30 -20.46 8.03
CA ASN A 31 -3.06 -20.87 7.37
C ASN A 31 -3.19 -21.01 5.85
N GLU A 32 -4.39 -21.25 5.31
CA GLU A 32 -4.64 -21.30 3.86
C GLU A 32 -4.68 -19.90 3.24
N VAL A 33 -5.13 -18.90 4.01
CA VAL A 33 -5.12 -17.49 3.59
C VAL A 33 -3.69 -16.99 3.37
N LEU A 34 -2.74 -17.40 4.22
CA LEU A 34 -1.33 -16.99 4.17
C LEU A 34 -0.52 -17.68 3.06
N LEU A 35 -1.00 -18.81 2.52
CA LEU A 35 -0.31 -19.54 1.47
C LEU A 35 -0.55 -18.94 0.07
N ASN A 36 -1.66 -18.23 -0.12
CA ASN A 36 -1.99 -17.55 -1.38
C ASN A 36 -1.13 -16.31 -1.65
N ASP A 37 -0.38 -15.81 -0.67
CA ASP A 37 0.52 -14.66 -0.84
C ASP A 37 1.89 -15.02 -1.45
N LYS A 38 2.25 -16.31 -1.51
CA LYS A 38 3.58 -16.75 -1.96
C LYS A 38 3.78 -16.71 -3.48
N ASP A 39 2.69 -16.61 -4.25
CA ASP A 39 2.74 -16.47 -5.71
C ASP A 39 2.67 -15.01 -6.18
N ASN A 40 2.54 -14.05 -5.26
CA ASN A 40 2.69 -12.64 -5.56
C ASN A 40 4.17 -12.31 -5.77
N LYS A 41 4.66 -12.49 -6.99
CA LYS A 41 5.89 -11.84 -7.48
C LYS A 41 5.77 -10.34 -7.14
N THR A 42 6.45 -9.90 -6.08
CA THR A 42 6.50 -8.49 -5.72
C THR A 42 7.23 -7.75 -6.84
N ILE A 43 6.48 -6.98 -7.63
CA ILE A 43 7.06 -6.12 -8.65
C ILE A 43 7.69 -4.93 -7.89
N ASP A 44 8.98 -5.04 -7.60
CA ASP A 44 9.68 -4.11 -6.71
C ASP A 44 9.75 -2.67 -7.25
N SER A 45 9.73 -2.48 -8.58
CA SER A 45 9.57 -1.15 -9.19
C SER A 45 9.07 -1.26 -10.63
N VAL A 46 8.17 -0.36 -11.04
CA VAL A 46 7.71 -0.23 -12.42
C VAL A 46 8.24 1.08 -12.98
N THR A 47 9.33 1.02 -13.75
CA THR A 47 9.81 2.18 -14.52
C THR A 47 9.20 2.16 -15.91
N PHE A 48 8.61 3.27 -16.34
CA PHE A 48 8.07 3.40 -17.70
C PHE A 48 8.23 4.83 -18.21
N TYR A 49 8.23 4.98 -19.53
CA TYR A 49 8.26 6.29 -20.17
C TYR A 49 6.94 7.03 -19.93
N ALA A 50 7.03 8.22 -19.36
CA ALA A 50 5.91 9.13 -19.16
C ALA A 50 6.20 10.47 -19.87
N ASN A 51 5.15 11.04 -20.48
CA ASN A 51 5.23 12.32 -21.17
C ASN A 51 4.51 13.39 -20.34
N VAL A 52 5.15 14.54 -20.12
CA VAL A 52 4.53 15.70 -19.46
C VAL A 52 4.25 16.77 -20.50
N ARG A 53 3.00 17.25 -20.58
CA ARG A 53 2.63 18.33 -21.50
C ARG A 53 3.08 19.68 -20.91
N ILE A 54 3.97 20.36 -21.61
CA ILE A 54 4.55 21.65 -21.22
C ILE A 54 4.44 22.67 -22.36
N ASN A 55 4.52 23.96 -22.02
CA ASN A 55 4.57 25.02 -23.02
C ASN A 55 5.97 25.18 -23.63
N ASN A 56 6.04 25.92 -24.75
CA ASN A 56 7.28 26.20 -25.47
C ASN A 56 8.31 26.95 -24.62
N HIS A 57 7.90 27.88 -23.76
CA HIS A 57 8.82 28.64 -22.92
C HIS A 57 9.57 27.75 -21.93
N ILE A 58 8.89 26.79 -21.30
CA ILE A 58 9.51 25.82 -20.40
C ILE A 58 10.47 24.93 -21.19
N LYS A 59 10.04 24.39 -22.34
CA LYS A 59 10.91 23.59 -23.23
C LYS A 59 12.19 24.35 -23.59
N ASN A 60 12.06 25.62 -23.98
CA ASN A 60 13.19 26.44 -24.38
C ASN A 60 14.15 26.71 -23.20
N LYS A 61 13.63 26.93 -21.99
CA LYS A 61 14.45 27.06 -20.78
C LYS A 61 15.25 25.79 -20.51
N LEU A 62 14.61 24.62 -20.57
CA LEU A 62 15.29 23.33 -20.37
C LEU A 62 16.36 23.08 -21.43
N GLN A 63 16.07 23.44 -22.68
CA GLN A 63 17.04 23.34 -23.77
C GLN A 63 18.22 24.30 -23.56
N ALA A 64 17.97 25.54 -23.12
CA ALA A 64 19.03 26.50 -22.82
C ALA A 64 19.95 26.00 -21.69
N LEU A 65 19.39 25.41 -20.63
CA LEU A 65 20.18 24.80 -19.54
C LEU A 65 21.12 23.71 -20.07
N SER A 66 20.64 22.88 -21.00
CA SER A 66 21.47 21.85 -21.61
C SER A 66 22.54 22.42 -22.55
N ILE A 67 22.21 23.45 -23.35
CA ILE A 67 23.18 24.14 -24.22
C ILE A 67 24.30 24.81 -23.41
N LEU A 68 23.97 25.37 -22.25
CA LEU A 68 24.93 26.00 -21.34
C LEU A 68 25.84 24.98 -20.62
N GLY A 69 25.61 23.68 -20.80
CA GLY A 69 26.37 22.63 -20.12
C GLY A 69 26.03 22.48 -18.63
N LEU A 70 24.92 23.09 -18.18
CA LEU A 70 24.44 22.98 -16.80
C LEU A 70 23.63 21.70 -16.56
N ALA A 71 23.23 21.02 -17.65
CA ALA A 71 22.55 19.73 -17.61
C ALA A 71 22.92 18.90 -18.86
N ASN A 72 23.03 17.59 -18.70
CA ASN A 72 23.41 16.68 -19.80
C ASN A 72 22.28 16.51 -20.83
N SER A 73 21.03 16.73 -20.41
CA SER A 73 19.85 16.65 -21.26
C SER A 73 18.70 17.47 -20.68
N GLN A 74 17.61 17.64 -21.44
CA GLN A 74 16.40 18.27 -20.92
C GLN A 74 15.77 17.46 -19.77
N LYS A 75 15.89 16.12 -19.78
CA LYS A 75 15.44 15.26 -18.69
C LYS A 75 16.23 15.58 -17.42
N ASP A 76 17.56 15.60 -17.54
CA ASP A 76 18.49 15.89 -16.45
C ASP A 76 18.27 17.30 -15.87
N ALA A 77 17.97 18.28 -16.74
CA ALA A 77 17.63 19.63 -16.32
C ALA A 77 16.34 19.68 -15.47
N ILE A 78 15.31 18.92 -15.86
CA ILE A 78 14.06 18.81 -15.08
C ILE A 78 14.35 18.12 -13.74
N GLU A 79 15.06 16.99 -13.76
CA GLU A 79 15.38 16.21 -12.57
C GLU A 79 16.14 17.04 -11.54
N THR A 80 17.17 17.76 -11.99
CA THR A 80 17.95 18.69 -11.17
C THR A 80 17.08 19.80 -10.60
N ALA A 81 16.20 20.42 -11.41
CA ALA A 81 15.32 21.49 -10.97
C ALA A 81 14.29 21.01 -9.94
N VAL A 82 13.73 19.81 -10.13
CA VAL A 82 12.78 19.19 -9.19
C VAL A 82 13.47 18.87 -7.87
N ASN A 83 14.65 18.25 -7.91
CA ASN A 83 15.42 17.91 -6.71
C ASN A 83 15.80 19.18 -5.94
N TYR A 84 16.31 20.19 -6.63
CA TYR A 84 16.63 21.49 -6.02
C TYR A 84 15.42 22.12 -5.33
N TYR A 85 14.24 22.06 -5.96
CA TYR A 85 13.02 22.58 -5.35
C TYR A 85 12.63 21.78 -4.10
N ILE A 86 12.68 20.44 -4.16
CA ILE A 86 12.37 19.58 -3.01
C ILE A 86 13.32 19.84 -1.84
N ASP A 87 14.62 19.96 -2.12
CA ASP A 87 15.65 20.20 -1.11
C ASP A 87 15.50 21.58 -0.45
N SER A 88 14.86 22.53 -1.14
CA SER A 88 14.55 23.86 -0.59
C SER A 88 13.34 23.89 0.36
N LEU A 89 12.56 22.79 0.44
CA LEU A 89 11.34 22.74 1.24
C LEU A 89 11.62 22.51 2.74
N PRO A 90 10.70 22.92 3.64
CA PRO A 90 10.78 22.59 5.05
C PRO A 90 10.78 21.07 5.29
N PRO A 91 11.45 20.56 6.36
CA PRO A 91 11.54 19.12 6.63
C PRO A 91 10.19 18.40 6.72
N GLU A 92 9.19 19.09 7.25
CA GLU A 92 7.81 18.57 7.36
C GLU A 92 7.18 18.35 5.98
N THR A 93 7.37 19.29 5.05
CA THR A 93 6.91 19.19 3.67
C THR A 93 7.65 18.11 2.90
N ILE A 94 8.97 17.97 3.10
CA ILE A 94 9.76 16.88 2.49
C ILE A 94 9.22 15.53 2.90
N ARG A 95 8.89 15.34 4.19
CA ARG A 95 8.30 14.09 4.69
C ARG A 95 6.97 13.79 4.00
N LYS A 96 6.08 14.79 3.90
CA LYS A 96 4.80 14.64 3.18
C LYS A 96 5.02 14.30 1.72
N PHE A 97 5.95 14.96 1.05
CA PHE A 97 6.30 14.69 -0.34
C PHE A 97 6.71 13.23 -0.54
N LYS A 98 7.63 12.71 0.29
CA LYS A 98 8.08 11.31 0.21
C LYS A 98 6.92 10.32 0.35
N THR A 99 6.06 10.52 1.35
CA THR A 99 4.89 9.65 1.55
C THR A 99 3.96 9.68 0.34
N GLN A 100 3.72 10.84 -0.27
CA GLN A 100 2.86 10.93 -1.45
C GLN A 100 3.48 10.27 -2.69
N THR A 101 4.79 10.41 -2.88
CA THR A 101 5.51 9.74 -3.97
C THR A 101 5.44 8.22 -3.81
N GLU A 102 5.67 7.69 -2.61
CA GLU A 102 5.57 6.24 -2.33
C GLU A 102 4.17 5.69 -2.64
N VAL A 103 3.11 6.40 -2.25
CA VAL A 103 1.72 5.99 -2.54
C VAL A 103 1.45 5.96 -4.05
N LEU A 104 1.95 6.95 -4.80
CA LEU A 104 1.78 6.99 -6.25
C LEU A 104 2.54 5.85 -6.95
N GLU A 105 3.76 5.56 -6.51
CA GLU A 105 4.55 4.44 -7.02
C GLU A 105 3.91 3.08 -6.71
N GLU A 106 3.35 2.90 -5.51
CA GLU A 106 2.62 1.68 -5.16
C GLU A 106 1.37 1.50 -6.02
N ARG A 107 0.65 2.57 -6.32
CA ARG A 107 -0.50 2.55 -7.23
C ARG A 107 -0.07 2.15 -8.65
N ASP A 108 1.06 2.66 -9.12
CA ASP A 108 1.58 2.34 -10.46
C ASP A 108 2.05 0.88 -10.55
N LYS A 109 2.57 0.30 -9.45
CA LYS A 109 2.88 -1.15 -9.34
C LYS A 109 1.64 -2.04 -9.47
N LYS A 110 0.47 -1.58 -9.01
CA LYS A 110 -0.79 -2.35 -9.08
C LYS A 110 -1.50 -2.24 -10.42
N THR A 111 -1.24 -1.17 -11.16
CA THR A 111 -1.96 -0.86 -12.41
C THR A 111 -1.30 -1.49 -13.65
N LYS A 112 -0.06 -1.97 -13.52
CA LYS A 112 0.72 -2.59 -14.60
C LYS A 112 1.01 -4.06 -14.31
#